data_AF-A0A662KRJ9-F1
#
_entry.id   AF-A0A662KRJ9-F1
#
_cell.length_a   1.000
_cell.length_b   1.000
_cell.length_c   1.000
_cell.angle_alpha   90.00
_cell.angle_beta   90.00
_cell.angle_gamma   90.00
#
_symmetry.space_group_name_H-M   'P 1'
#
loop_
_entity.id
_entity.type
_entity.pdbx_description
1 polymer ?
#
loop_
_entity_poly.entity_id
_entity_poly.type
_entity_poly.pdbx_seq_one_letter_code
_entity_poly.pdbx_strand_id
1 'polypeptide(L)' 'MKPQMAYDRAITVFSPDGRLFQVEYAREAVKRGTTTVGIKYANGITLIVDRR' A
#
# COMPACT_ATOMS: atom_id res chain seq x y z
N MET A 1 4.31 -24.39 12.36
CA MET A 1 4.03 -23.20 11.55
C MET A 1 2.76 -22.57 12.10
N LYS A 2 2.83 -21.44 12.82
CA LYS A 2 1.60 -20.77 13.31
C LYS A 2 0.76 -20.38 12.09
N PRO A 3 -0.57 -20.56 12.10
CA PRO A 3 -1.38 -20.29 10.92
C PRO A 3 -1.26 -18.80 10.59
N GLN A 4 -0.70 -18.48 9.42
CA GLN A 4 -0.59 -17.12 8.88
C GLN A 4 -1.93 -16.37 8.96
N MET A 5 -3.04 -17.11 8.78
CA MET A 5 -4.44 -16.66 8.89
C MET A 5 -4.86 -16.09 10.25
N ALA A 6 -4.10 -16.32 11.33
CA ALA A 6 -4.42 -15.73 12.63
C ALA A 6 -4.00 -14.25 12.70
N TYR A 7 -2.95 -13.88 11.96
CA TYR A 7 -2.33 -12.55 12.01
C TYR A 7 -2.80 -11.64 10.88
N ASP A 8 -3.44 -12.20 9.85
CA ASP A 8 -3.83 -11.47 8.66
C ASP A 8 -5.24 -10.88 8.72
N ARG A 9 -6.02 -11.13 9.79
CA ARG A 9 -7.44 -10.72 9.89
C ARG A 9 -7.70 -9.39 10.60
N ALA A 10 -6.72 -8.86 11.32
CA ALA A 10 -6.88 -7.62 12.10
C ALA A 10 -5.75 -6.63 11.81
N ILE A 11 -6.09 -5.35 11.64
CA ILE A 11 -5.13 -4.30 11.29
C ILE A 11 -4.13 -3.97 12.42
N THR A 12 -4.50 -4.25 13.66
CA THR A 12 -3.70 -3.97 14.87
C THR A 12 -2.81 -5.13 15.31
N VAL A 13 -2.83 -6.25 14.58
CA VAL A 13 -2.12 -7.48 14.97
C VAL A 13 -0.83 -7.62 14.18
N PHE A 14 0.29 -7.65 14.90
CA PHE A 14 1.60 -7.98 14.32
C PHE A 14 1.76 -9.49 14.12
N SER A 15 2.35 -9.87 13.00
CA SER A 15 2.81 -11.23 12.76
C SER A 15 4.04 -11.58 13.61
N PRO A 16 4.41 -12.87 13.75
CA PRO A 16 5.59 -13.28 14.50
C PRO A 16 6.91 -12.67 14.00
N ASP A 17 6.96 -12.29 12.71
CA ASP A 17 8.07 -11.60 12.06
C ASP A 17 7.93 -10.05 12.05
N GLY A 18 6.97 -9.51 12.80
CA GLY A 18 6.84 -8.05 13.04
C GLY A 18 6.17 -7.27 11.91
N ARG A 19 5.40 -7.93 11.03
CA ARG A 19 4.70 -7.30 9.91
C ARG A 19 3.23 -7.07 10.20
N LEU A 20 2.64 -6.12 9.48
CA LEU A 20 1.21 -5.87 9.46
C LEU A 20 0.65 -6.28 8.10
N PHE A 21 0.18 -7.51 7.97
CA PHE A 21 -0.27 -8.05 6.68
C PHE A 21 -1.42 -7.25 6.07
N GLN A 22 -2.33 -6.70 6.88
CA GLN A 22 -3.39 -5.81 6.40
C GLN A 22 -2.87 -4.54 5.71
N VAL A 23 -1.76 -3.96 6.18
CA VAL A 23 -1.14 -2.79 5.54
C VAL A 23 -0.49 -3.18 4.21
N GLU A 24 0.12 -4.36 4.15
CA GLU A 24 0.73 -4.86 2.93
C GLU A 24 -0.31 -5.20 1.86
N TYR A 25 -1.44 -5.80 2.25
CA TYR A 25 -2.57 -6.02 1.34
C TYR A 25 -3.13 -4.71 0.80
N ALA A 26 -3.24 -3.68 1.62
CA ALA A 26 -3.62 -2.33 1.17
C ALA A 26 -2.62 -1.77 0.14
N ARG A 27 -1.30 -2.00 0.34
CA ARG A 27 -0.28 -1.60 -0.63
C ARG A 27 -0.40 -2.33 -1.97
N GLU A 28 -0.78 -3.61 -1.96
CA GLU A 28 -1.06 -4.36 -3.19
C GLU A 28 -2.28 -3.81 -3.94
N ALA A 29 -3.31 -3.33 -3.23
CA ALA A 29 -4.45 -2.67 -3.86
C ALA A 29 -4.02 -1.37 -4.58
N VAL A 30 -3.11 -0.58 -3.99
CA VAL A 30 -2.56 0.63 -4.62
C VAL A 30 -1.81 0.30 -5.90
N LYS A 31 -1.02 -0.78 -5.93
CA LYS A 31 -0.28 -1.21 -7.14
C LYS A 31 -1.17 -1.59 -8.32
N ARG A 32 -2.41 -2.01 -8.04
CA ARG A 32 -3.42 -2.32 -9.07
C ARG A 32 -4.16 -1.07 -9.57
N GLY A 33 -3.97 0.06 -8.89
CA GLY A 33 -4.51 1.35 -9.30
C GLY A 33 -3.83 1.90 -10.55
N THR A 34 -4.45 2.93 -11.10
CA THR A 34 -3.94 3.64 -12.28
C THR A 34 -2.62 4.35 -12.00
N THR A 35 -1.66 4.20 -12.90
CA THR A 35 -0.35 4.87 -12.80
C THR A 35 -0.50 6.38 -12.70
N THR A 36 0.10 6.95 -11.66
CA THR A 36 0.08 8.40 -11.37
C THR A 36 1.50 8.88 -11.08
N VAL A 37 1.83 10.08 -11.58
CA VAL A 37 3.13 10.73 -11.38
C VAL A 37 2.90 12.12 -10.78
N GLY A 38 3.67 12.47 -9.75
CA GLY A 38 3.71 13.81 -9.18
C GLY A 38 5.09 14.44 -9.33
N ILE A 39 5.13 15.69 -9.80
CA ILE A 39 6.37 16.45 -10.02
C ILE A 39 6.29 17.76 -9.22
N LYS A 40 7.29 18.05 -8.40
CA LYS A 40 7.47 19.33 -7.70
C LYS A 40 8.57 20.14 -8.40
N TYR A 41 8.32 21.43 -8.62
CA TYR A 41 9.28 22.39 -9.17
C TYR A 41 9.23 23.69 -8.37
N ALA A 42 10.15 24.62 -8.65
CA ALA A 42 10.37 25.82 -7.83
C ALA A 42 9.10 26.61 -7.53
N ASN A 43 8.18 26.69 -8.50
CA ASN A 43 7.00 27.54 -8.44
C ASN A 43 5.68 26.74 -8.46
N GLY A 44 5.72 25.41 -8.24
CA GLY A 44 4.49 24.63 -8.31
C GLY A 44 4.65 23.13 -8.24
N ILE A 45 3.52 22.45 -8.44
CA ILE A 45 3.37 21.00 -8.44
C ILE A 45 2.47 20.62 -9.62
N THR A 46 2.78 19.50 -10.26
CA THR A 46 1.94 18.90 -11.31
C THR A 46 1.67 17.44 -10.96
N LEU A 47 0.40 17.02 -11.09
CA LEU A 47 -0.02 15.63 -10.99
C LEU A 47 -0.52 15.16 -12.36
N ILE A 48 -0.04 14.01 -12.80
CA ILE A 48 -0.36 13.40 -14.09
C ILE A 48 -0.87 11.99 -13.81
N VAL A 49 -2.03 11.63 -14.36
CA VAL A 49 -2.62 10.30 -14.23
C VAL A 49 -2.86 9.72 -15.62
N ASP A 50 -2.55 8.44 -15.81
CA ASP A 50 -2.91 7.73 -17.03
C ASP A 50 -4.45 7.57 -17.09
N ARG A 51 -5.12 8.14 -18.08
CA ARG A 51 -6.58 8.00 -18.19
C ARG A 51 -6.89 6.91 -19.21
N ARG A 52 -7.16 5.70 -18.73
CA ARG A 52 -7.81 4.64 -19.52
C ARG A 52 -9.30 4.87 -19.64
#